data_AF-A2EL88-F1
#
_entry.id   AF-A2EL88-F1
#
_cell.length_a   1.000
_cell.length_b   1.000
_cell.length_c   1.000
_cell.angle_alpha   90.00
_cell.angle_beta   90.00
_cell.angle_gamma   90.00
#
_symmetry.space_group_name_H-M   'P 1'
#
loop_
_entity.id
_entity.type
_entity.pdbx_description
1 polymer ?
#
loop_
_entity_poly.entity_id
_entity_poly.type
_entity_poly.pdbx_seq_one_letter_code
_entity_poly.pdbx_strand_id
1 'polypeptide(L)'
;MFLFFSISNSQISPNYKGLPPHKVHKYKTNIDWNNGKFRCFDGKKLIETDKINDDFADCKDKSDEPSTLANSEGLFYCQNTGYFPKYIQKWSVDDGICDCCDGSDEPNPRKVNCSNNCNEMNQKYLNIRETLLKRMKKGLNNVNPAVDKSSKNTYYWLSNKINKNKEQNKMFEENNSTENSETSSFLNHQKQLLDEKFKSEKTETGKSISTKFSLSNGHYKLENHASIRHEGHDIGRFARMEGNRAIYNNGEHCWIIHRGKNTYIDEYCWDTNVLQYVVEFSMCEYKGVLLTDTACNKETIDKVENMSPEEIISLVKIYGIE
;
A
#
# COMPACT_ATOMS: atom_id res chain seq x y z
N MET A 1 -20.74 -70.13 18.56
CA MET A 1 -20.42 -68.72 18.85
C MET A 1 -19.45 -68.25 17.78
N PHE A 2 -19.98 -67.81 16.63
CA PHE A 2 -19.16 -67.27 15.53
C PHE A 2 -18.91 -65.79 15.82
N LEU A 3 -17.65 -65.45 16.11
CA LEU A 3 -17.19 -64.07 16.24
C LEU A 3 -17.13 -63.46 14.83
N PHE A 4 -18.08 -62.58 14.51
CA PHE A 4 -17.96 -61.68 13.38
C PHE A 4 -16.91 -60.61 13.74
N PHE A 5 -15.71 -60.72 13.17
CA PHE A 5 -14.78 -59.61 13.11
C PHE A 5 -15.30 -58.61 12.07
N SER A 6 -15.90 -57.52 12.53
CA SER A 6 -16.16 -56.35 11.70
C SER A 6 -14.81 -55.72 11.33
N ILE A 7 -14.36 -55.94 10.10
CA ILE A 7 -13.25 -55.17 9.51
C ILE A 7 -13.81 -53.78 9.26
N SER A 8 -13.52 -52.84 10.16
CA SER A 8 -13.73 -51.42 9.93
C SER A 8 -12.80 -50.99 8.80
N ASN A 9 -13.36 -50.83 7.59
CA ASN A 9 -12.66 -50.30 6.44
C ASN A 9 -12.32 -48.83 6.75
N SER A 10 -11.08 -48.55 7.17
CA SER A 10 -10.60 -47.20 7.35
C SER A 10 -10.52 -46.53 5.98
N GLN A 11 -11.53 -45.75 5.61
CA GLN A 11 -11.45 -44.92 4.42
C GLN A 11 -10.30 -43.92 4.59
N ILE A 12 -9.19 -44.17 3.90
CA ILE A 12 -8.05 -43.26 3.82
C ILE A 12 -8.56 -42.00 3.11
N SER A 13 -8.78 -40.93 3.85
CA SER A 13 -9.10 -39.63 3.26
C SER A 13 -7.86 -39.15 2.48
N PRO A 14 -8.01 -38.65 1.25
CA PRO A 14 -6.93 -37.97 0.54
C PRO A 14 -6.41 -36.84 1.41
N ASN A 15 -5.09 -36.67 1.39
CA ASN A 15 -4.44 -35.56 2.04
C ASN A 15 -4.75 -34.28 1.24
N TYR A 16 -5.59 -33.40 1.77
CA TYR A 16 -5.96 -32.13 1.13
C TYR A 16 -4.96 -30.99 1.41
N LYS A 17 -3.74 -31.29 1.89
CA LYS A 17 -2.70 -30.26 2.08
C LYS A 17 -2.40 -29.53 0.78
N GLY A 18 -2.03 -28.25 0.84
CA GLY A 18 -1.78 -27.47 -0.36
C GLY A 18 -3.03 -27.11 -1.19
N LEU A 19 -4.24 -27.54 -0.77
CA LEU A 19 -5.49 -27.16 -1.43
C LEU A 19 -6.25 -26.08 -0.65
N PRO A 20 -6.76 -25.04 -1.34
CA PRO A 20 -7.67 -24.10 -0.73
C PRO A 20 -9.05 -24.74 -0.46
N PRO A 21 -9.77 -24.32 0.60
CA PRO A 21 -11.05 -24.93 1.01
C PRO A 21 -12.09 -25.04 -0.11
N HIS A 22 -12.15 -24.06 -1.02
CA HIS A 22 -13.11 -24.05 -2.13
C HIS A 22 -12.82 -25.13 -3.19
N LYS A 23 -11.58 -25.63 -3.31
CA LYS A 23 -11.24 -26.74 -4.22
C LYS A 23 -11.51 -28.11 -3.61
N VAL A 24 -11.56 -28.22 -2.29
CA VAL A 24 -11.78 -29.50 -1.60
C VAL A 24 -13.08 -30.17 -2.06
N HIS A 25 -14.16 -29.40 -2.26
CA HIS A 25 -15.42 -29.95 -2.76
C HIS A 25 -15.27 -30.58 -4.14
N LYS A 26 -14.53 -29.93 -5.05
CA LYS A 26 -14.26 -30.45 -6.40
C LYS A 26 -13.48 -31.77 -6.37
N TYR A 27 -12.51 -31.91 -5.47
CA TYR A 27 -11.83 -33.19 -5.26
C TYR A 27 -12.81 -34.26 -4.77
N LYS A 28 -13.63 -33.94 -3.76
CA LYS A 28 -14.62 -34.88 -3.21
C LYS A 28 -15.62 -35.38 -4.25
N THR A 29 -16.03 -34.54 -5.20
CA THR A 29 -16.95 -34.92 -6.28
C THR A 29 -16.28 -35.73 -7.40
N ASN A 30 -14.97 -35.59 -7.55
CA ASN A 30 -14.18 -36.30 -8.57
C ASN A 30 -13.62 -37.64 -8.07
N ILE A 31 -13.80 -37.94 -6.79
CA ILE A 31 -13.46 -39.22 -6.18
C ILE A 31 -14.71 -40.11 -6.13
N ASP A 32 -14.60 -41.29 -6.72
CA ASP A 32 -15.51 -42.40 -6.51
C ASP A 32 -15.03 -43.24 -5.31
N TRP A 33 -15.60 -42.93 -4.15
CA TRP A 33 -15.26 -43.56 -2.87
C TRP A 33 -15.61 -45.05 -2.78
N ASN A 34 -16.55 -45.53 -3.60
CA ASN A 34 -16.93 -46.94 -3.59
C ASN A 34 -15.90 -47.79 -4.34
N ASN A 35 -15.31 -47.22 -5.39
CA ASN A 35 -14.38 -47.93 -6.27
C ASN A 35 -12.92 -47.50 -6.08
N GLY A 36 -12.64 -46.51 -5.21
CA GLY A 36 -11.29 -46.01 -4.96
C GLY A 36 -10.67 -45.31 -6.17
N LYS A 37 -11.49 -44.65 -7.00
CA LYS A 37 -11.04 -44.00 -8.24
C LYS A 37 -11.09 -42.49 -8.16
N PHE A 38 -10.12 -41.80 -8.75
CA PHE A 38 -10.13 -40.36 -8.97
C PHE A 38 -10.18 -40.04 -10.47
N ARG A 39 -11.08 -39.14 -10.84
CA ARG A 39 -11.16 -38.59 -12.20
C ARG A 39 -10.41 -37.26 -12.27
N CYS A 40 -9.36 -37.20 -13.10
CA CYS A 40 -8.68 -35.94 -13.40
C CYS A 40 -9.70 -34.86 -13.81
N PHE A 41 -9.45 -33.59 -13.50
CA PHE A 41 -10.43 -32.53 -13.73
C PHE A 41 -10.72 -32.25 -15.20
N ASP A 42 -9.83 -32.64 -16.11
CA ASP A 42 -10.04 -32.63 -17.55
C ASP A 42 -10.94 -33.78 -18.05
N GLY A 43 -11.28 -34.72 -17.16
CA GLY A 43 -12.15 -35.88 -17.42
C GLY A 43 -11.49 -37.00 -18.23
N LYS A 44 -10.24 -36.84 -18.66
CA LYS A 44 -9.60 -37.72 -19.66
C LYS A 44 -9.01 -38.99 -19.09
N LYS A 45 -8.60 -38.97 -17.82
CA LYS A 45 -7.97 -40.10 -17.16
C LYS A 45 -8.65 -40.38 -15.82
N LEU A 46 -8.79 -41.66 -15.52
CA LEU A 46 -9.25 -42.19 -14.24
C LEU A 46 -8.06 -42.92 -13.60
N ILE A 47 -7.68 -42.51 -12.40
CA ILE A 47 -6.56 -43.08 -11.64
C ILE A 47 -7.09 -43.66 -10.32
N GLU A 48 -6.28 -44.44 -9.64
CA GLU A 48 -6.60 -44.89 -8.27
C GLU A 48 -6.46 -43.71 -7.29
N THR A 49 -7.18 -43.71 -6.18
CA THR A 49 -7.12 -42.60 -5.19
C THR A 49 -5.79 -42.51 -4.45
N ASP A 50 -5.01 -43.58 -4.40
CA ASP A 50 -3.65 -43.60 -3.84
C ASP A 50 -2.62 -42.93 -4.76
N LYS A 51 -3.00 -42.65 -6.01
CA LYS A 51 -2.25 -41.82 -6.99
C LYS A 51 -2.46 -40.32 -6.83
N ILE A 52 -3.14 -39.89 -5.77
CA ILE A 52 -3.25 -38.48 -5.43
C ILE A 52 -2.11 -38.15 -4.47
N ASN A 53 -1.28 -37.17 -4.81
CA ASN A 53 -0.11 -36.74 -4.05
C ASN A 53 0.92 -37.87 -3.85
N ASP A 54 1.14 -38.70 -4.88
CA ASP A 54 2.12 -39.80 -4.85
C ASP A 54 3.51 -39.40 -5.40
N ASP A 55 3.71 -38.11 -5.66
CA ASP A 55 4.91 -37.52 -6.25
C ASP A 55 5.16 -37.99 -7.70
N PHE A 56 4.09 -38.40 -8.39
CA PHE A 56 4.11 -38.71 -9.82
C PHE A 56 2.99 -38.00 -10.57
N ALA A 57 3.32 -37.34 -11.68
CA ALA A 57 2.35 -36.61 -12.50
C ALA A 57 1.58 -37.56 -13.43
N ASP A 58 0.46 -38.05 -12.95
CA ASP A 58 -0.51 -38.90 -13.64
C ASP A 58 -1.52 -38.13 -14.48
N CYS A 59 -2.00 -36.97 -14.03
CA CYS A 59 -2.98 -36.16 -14.76
C CYS A 59 -2.31 -35.06 -15.58
N LYS A 60 -2.71 -34.93 -16.86
CA LYS A 60 -2.20 -33.86 -17.74
C LYS A 60 -2.56 -32.45 -17.25
N ASP A 61 -3.68 -32.32 -16.56
CA ASP A 61 -4.17 -31.07 -15.97
C ASP A 61 -3.64 -30.82 -14.55
N LYS A 62 -2.74 -31.68 -14.04
CA LYS A 62 -2.05 -31.53 -12.76
C LYS A 62 -2.96 -31.60 -11.53
N SER A 63 -4.17 -32.15 -11.70
CA SER A 63 -5.18 -32.23 -10.64
C SER A 63 -4.93 -33.31 -9.59
N ASP A 64 -4.06 -34.26 -9.88
CA ASP A 64 -3.62 -35.37 -9.02
C ASP A 64 -2.62 -34.97 -7.93
N GLU A 65 -1.75 -34.00 -8.21
CA GLU A 65 -0.61 -33.69 -7.33
C GLU A 65 -0.68 -32.29 -6.70
N PRO A 66 -1.72 -31.90 -5.93
CA PRO A 66 -1.79 -30.55 -5.35
C PRO A 66 -0.80 -30.29 -4.19
N SER A 67 -0.29 -31.33 -3.54
CA SER A 67 0.55 -31.24 -2.34
C SER A 67 2.03 -31.60 -2.56
N THR A 68 2.43 -31.92 -3.79
CA THR A 68 3.77 -32.45 -4.14
C THR A 68 4.41 -31.66 -5.28
N LEU A 69 5.70 -31.94 -5.51
CA LEU A 69 6.55 -31.29 -6.51
C LEU A 69 6.44 -31.88 -7.92
N ALA A 70 5.84 -33.07 -8.08
CA ALA A 70 5.66 -33.74 -9.37
C ALA A 70 5.13 -32.84 -10.49
N ASN A 71 4.34 -31.83 -10.13
CA ASN A 71 3.89 -30.76 -11.01
C ASN A 71 4.48 -29.41 -10.56
N SER A 72 5.70 -29.07 -10.96
CA SER A 72 6.44 -27.88 -10.50
C SER A 72 5.78 -26.53 -10.86
N GLU A 73 4.92 -26.51 -11.87
CA GLU A 73 4.09 -25.35 -12.19
C GLU A 73 2.79 -25.40 -11.38
N GLY A 74 2.54 -24.36 -10.57
CA GLY A 74 1.30 -24.21 -9.82
C GLY A 74 1.49 -23.46 -8.50
N LEU A 75 0.41 -23.38 -7.74
CA LEU A 75 0.39 -22.77 -6.41
C LEU A 75 0.05 -23.82 -5.35
N PHE A 76 0.73 -23.75 -4.22
CA PHE A 76 0.44 -24.50 -3.01
C PHE A 76 -0.25 -23.57 -2.00
N TYR A 77 -1.32 -24.05 -1.37
CA TYR A 77 -2.07 -23.27 -0.39
C TYR A 77 -1.64 -23.60 1.05
N CYS A 78 -1.02 -22.62 1.70
CA CYS A 78 -0.78 -22.64 3.15
C CYS A 78 -2.09 -22.30 3.87
N GLN A 79 -2.57 -23.22 4.71
CA GLN A 79 -3.80 -22.96 5.47
C GLN A 79 -3.56 -21.94 6.59
N ASN A 80 -2.38 -21.98 7.21
CA ASN A 80 -1.92 -21.02 8.23
C ASN A 80 -2.95 -20.81 9.34
N THR A 81 -3.53 -21.90 9.87
CA THR A 81 -4.60 -21.80 10.88
C THR A 81 -4.16 -20.93 12.05
N GLY A 82 -4.97 -19.91 12.38
CA GLY A 82 -4.63 -18.90 13.39
C GLY A 82 -4.00 -17.63 12.82
N TYR A 83 -3.73 -17.60 11.51
CA TYR A 83 -3.22 -16.46 10.74
C TYR A 83 -3.86 -16.43 9.34
N PHE A 84 -3.36 -15.56 8.45
CA PHE A 84 -3.86 -15.40 7.10
C PHE A 84 -3.37 -16.54 6.19
N PRO A 85 -4.26 -17.19 5.42
CA PRO A 85 -3.85 -18.16 4.42
C PRO A 85 -3.11 -17.47 3.29
N LYS A 86 -2.17 -18.17 2.67
CA LYS A 86 -1.44 -17.65 1.51
C LYS A 86 -1.17 -18.73 0.48
N TYR A 87 -0.94 -18.31 -0.75
CA TYR A 87 -0.40 -19.17 -1.79
C TYR A 87 1.10 -18.97 -1.88
N ILE A 88 1.83 -20.07 -1.99
CA ILE A 88 3.23 -20.09 -2.35
C ILE A 88 3.38 -20.76 -3.70
N GLN A 89 4.51 -20.51 -4.35
CA GLN A 89 4.82 -21.22 -5.58
C GLN A 89 5.13 -22.67 -5.25
N LYS A 90 4.76 -23.59 -6.14
CA LYS A 90 5.03 -25.00 -5.90
C LYS A 90 6.51 -25.35 -5.81
N TRP A 91 7.39 -24.60 -6.49
CA TRP A 91 8.83 -24.80 -6.35
C TRP A 91 9.37 -24.49 -4.94
N SER A 92 8.57 -23.85 -4.09
CA SER A 92 8.87 -23.58 -2.68
C SER A 92 8.38 -24.69 -1.73
N VAL A 93 7.83 -25.79 -2.25
CA VAL A 93 7.36 -26.92 -1.43
C VAL A 93 8.47 -27.95 -1.35
N ASP A 94 8.78 -28.42 -0.14
CA ASP A 94 9.91 -29.35 0.11
C ASP A 94 11.21 -28.85 -0.56
N ASP A 95 11.51 -27.55 -0.51
CA ASP A 95 12.74 -26.94 -0.99
C ASP A 95 13.78 -26.73 0.15
N GLY A 96 13.35 -26.88 1.40
CA GLY A 96 14.16 -26.72 2.61
C GLY A 96 14.05 -25.34 3.26
N ILE A 97 13.16 -24.48 2.79
CA ILE A 97 12.86 -23.14 3.33
C ILE A 97 11.45 -23.15 3.91
N CYS A 98 11.28 -22.63 5.13
CA CYS A 98 9.96 -22.54 5.76
C CYS A 98 9.22 -21.30 5.24
N ASP A 99 8.40 -21.46 4.21
CA ASP A 99 7.55 -20.42 3.67
C ASP A 99 6.18 -20.34 4.37
N CYS A 100 5.51 -21.46 4.65
CA CYS A 100 4.24 -21.41 5.39
C CYS A 100 4.48 -21.24 6.91
N CYS A 101 3.69 -20.38 7.57
CA CYS A 101 3.83 -20.22 9.03
C CYS A 101 3.43 -21.47 9.81
N ASP A 102 2.63 -22.35 9.20
CA ASP A 102 2.22 -23.63 9.78
C ASP A 102 3.21 -24.76 9.47
N GLY A 103 4.25 -24.50 8.66
CA GLY A 103 5.25 -25.46 8.20
C GLY A 103 4.70 -26.54 7.25
N SER A 104 3.52 -26.32 6.66
CA SER A 104 2.85 -27.34 5.82
C SER A 104 3.52 -27.62 4.47
N ASP A 105 4.38 -26.69 4.03
CA ASP A 105 5.22 -26.74 2.84
C ASP A 105 6.45 -27.66 2.98
N GLU A 106 6.94 -27.87 4.21
CA GLU A 106 8.13 -28.69 4.49
C GLU A 106 7.77 -29.92 5.34
N PRO A 107 7.15 -30.96 4.75
CA PRO A 107 6.63 -32.09 5.49
C PRO A 107 7.72 -33.05 6.02
N ASN A 108 8.96 -32.93 5.53
CA ASN A 108 10.05 -33.83 5.88
C ASN A 108 10.97 -33.23 6.99
N PRO A 109 10.76 -33.60 8.27
CA PRO A 109 11.53 -33.03 9.39
C PRO A 109 13.02 -33.40 9.37
N ARG A 110 13.43 -34.38 8.54
CA ARG A 110 14.85 -34.74 8.38
C ARG A 110 15.59 -33.76 7.48
N LYS A 111 14.88 -33.02 6.63
CA LYS A 111 15.44 -32.00 5.73
C LYS A 111 15.48 -30.65 6.44
N VAL A 112 14.33 -30.20 6.94
CA VAL A 112 14.18 -28.96 7.73
C VAL A 112 13.02 -29.15 8.72
N ASN A 113 13.13 -28.53 9.90
CA ASN A 113 12.09 -28.59 10.91
C ASN A 113 11.40 -27.22 11.04
N CYS A 114 10.26 -27.06 10.36
CA CYS A 114 9.46 -25.83 10.40
C CYS A 114 8.47 -25.87 11.56
N SER A 115 8.67 -25.01 12.56
CA SER A 115 7.74 -24.88 13.68
C SER A 115 6.55 -24.01 13.31
N ASN A 116 5.36 -24.36 13.79
CA ASN A 116 4.16 -23.54 13.59
C ASN A 116 4.26 -22.25 14.42
N ASN A 117 4.39 -21.10 13.76
CA ASN A 117 4.47 -19.78 14.37
C ASN A 117 3.30 -18.85 13.99
N CYS A 118 2.23 -19.39 13.37
CA CYS A 118 1.11 -18.59 12.86
C CYS A 118 0.45 -17.71 13.93
N ASN A 119 0.23 -18.24 15.14
CA ASN A 119 -0.38 -17.47 16.23
C ASN A 119 0.50 -16.29 16.67
N GLU A 120 1.82 -16.49 16.72
CA GLU A 120 2.77 -15.42 17.06
C GLU A 120 2.79 -14.33 15.98
N MET A 121 2.80 -14.74 14.70
CA MET A 121 2.71 -13.81 13.58
C MET A 121 1.40 -13.00 13.62
N ASN A 122 0.27 -13.65 13.95
CA ASN A 122 -1.01 -12.97 14.05
C ASN A 122 -1.03 -11.95 15.20
N GLN A 123 -0.49 -12.30 16.37
CA GLN A 123 -0.37 -11.37 17.50
C GLN A 123 0.47 -10.14 17.13
N LYS A 124 1.60 -10.34 16.45
CA LYS A 124 2.43 -9.23 15.95
C LYS A 124 1.65 -8.33 14.98
N TYR A 125 0.95 -8.94 14.01
CA TYR A 125 0.10 -8.21 13.06
C TYR A 125 -0.98 -7.38 13.78
N LEU A 126 -1.71 -7.96 14.74
CA LEU A 126 -2.75 -7.27 15.48
C LEU A 126 -2.18 -6.09 16.28
N ASN A 127 -1.07 -6.28 16.99
CA ASN A 127 -0.43 -5.23 17.78
C ASN A 127 0.02 -4.04 16.92
N ILE A 128 0.62 -4.31 15.76
CA ILE A 128 1.05 -3.28 14.81
C ILE A 128 -0.17 -2.55 14.24
N ARG A 129 -1.18 -3.29 13.78
CA ARG A 129 -2.42 -2.72 13.23
C ARG A 129 -3.13 -1.83 14.25
N GLU A 130 -3.26 -2.28 15.50
CA GLU A 130 -3.84 -1.47 16.57
C GLU A 130 -3.04 -0.19 16.85
N THR A 131 -1.71 -0.28 16.86
CA THR A 131 -0.82 0.88 17.05
C THR A 131 -1.00 1.91 15.94
N LEU A 132 -1.03 1.45 14.67
CA LEU A 132 -1.29 2.29 13.51
C LEU A 132 -2.66 2.98 13.61
N LEU A 133 -3.71 2.20 13.85
CA LEU A 133 -5.07 2.73 13.96
C LEU A 133 -5.21 3.73 15.09
N LYS A 134 -4.57 3.50 16.24
CA LYS A 134 -4.57 4.44 17.36
C LYS A 134 -3.99 5.80 16.96
N ARG A 135 -2.88 5.80 16.23
CA ARG A 135 -2.24 7.03 15.75
C ARG A 135 -3.07 7.69 14.66
N MET A 136 -3.56 6.95 13.68
CA MET A 136 -4.41 7.50 12.62
C MET A 136 -5.72 8.08 13.16
N LYS A 137 -6.37 7.42 14.14
CA LYS A 137 -7.56 7.95 14.83
C LYS A 137 -7.26 9.23 15.60
N LYS A 138 -6.09 9.33 16.24
CA LYS A 138 -5.63 10.58 16.86
C LYS A 138 -5.41 11.69 15.83
N GLY A 139 -4.77 11.38 14.70
CA GLY A 139 -4.63 12.31 13.57
C GLY A 139 -5.98 12.79 13.05
N LEU A 140 -6.94 11.89 12.86
CA LEU A 140 -8.30 12.24 12.45
C LEU A 140 -8.98 13.20 13.45
N ASN A 141 -8.78 13.02 14.75
CA ASN A 141 -9.33 13.92 15.76
C ASN A 141 -8.67 15.31 15.78
N ASN A 142 -7.43 15.43 15.29
CA ASN A 142 -6.77 16.72 15.12
C ASN A 142 -7.35 17.51 13.93
N VAL A 143 -7.92 16.82 12.93
CA VAL A 143 -8.55 17.46 11.78
C VAL A 143 -9.82 18.18 12.21
N ASN A 144 -9.81 19.51 12.16
CA ASN A 144 -11.02 20.30 12.36
C ASN A 144 -11.89 20.27 11.08
N PRO A 145 -13.07 19.62 11.08
CA PRO A 145 -13.88 19.41 9.88
C PRO A 145 -14.42 20.71 9.24
N ALA A 146 -14.54 21.80 10.01
CA ALA A 146 -14.92 23.11 9.47
C ALA A 146 -13.77 23.78 8.70
N VAL A 147 -12.53 23.44 9.03
CA VAL A 147 -11.32 24.02 8.44
C VAL A 147 -10.89 23.26 7.19
N ASP A 148 -10.96 21.93 7.16
CA ASP A 148 -10.49 21.13 6.01
C ASP A 148 -11.39 21.33 4.77
N LYS A 149 -12.71 21.39 4.96
CA LYS A 149 -13.66 21.64 3.86
C LYS A 149 -13.53 23.05 3.28
N SER A 150 -13.25 24.05 4.14
CA SER A 150 -12.97 25.43 3.73
C SER A 150 -11.58 25.57 3.10
N SER A 151 -10.56 24.93 3.66
CA SER A 151 -9.17 25.01 3.18
C SER A 151 -9.01 24.34 1.82
N LYS A 152 -9.52 23.12 1.62
CA LYS A 152 -9.49 22.44 0.31
C LYS A 152 -10.25 23.23 -0.75
N ASN A 153 -11.44 23.76 -0.45
CA ASN A 153 -12.18 24.63 -1.37
C ASN A 153 -11.48 25.97 -1.62
N THR A 154 -10.89 26.57 -0.60
CA THR A 154 -10.18 27.86 -0.71
C THR A 154 -8.91 27.68 -1.52
N TYR A 155 -8.09 26.66 -1.26
CA TYR A 155 -6.90 26.34 -2.06
C TYR A 155 -7.27 26.01 -3.50
N TYR A 156 -8.34 25.24 -3.73
CA TYR A 156 -8.85 24.93 -5.08
C TYR A 156 -9.38 26.16 -5.81
N TRP A 157 -10.09 27.05 -5.12
CA TRP A 157 -10.57 28.31 -5.68
C TRP A 157 -9.43 29.30 -5.96
N LEU A 158 -8.45 29.40 -5.04
CA LEU A 158 -7.28 30.26 -5.20
C LEU A 158 -6.38 29.79 -6.34
N SER A 159 -6.14 28.48 -6.46
CA SER A 159 -5.32 27.92 -7.54
C SER A 159 -5.96 28.17 -8.90
N ASN A 160 -7.27 27.97 -9.02
CA ASN A 160 -8.02 28.30 -10.24
C ASN A 160 -7.97 29.79 -10.58
N LYS A 161 -8.07 30.67 -9.57
CA LYS A 161 -8.02 32.12 -9.78
C LYS A 161 -6.62 32.61 -10.17
N ILE A 162 -5.57 32.06 -9.56
CA ILE A 162 -4.17 32.35 -9.90
C ILE A 162 -3.84 31.88 -11.32
N ASN A 163 -4.29 30.69 -11.71
CA ASN A 163 -4.04 30.15 -13.05
C ASN A 163 -4.75 30.98 -14.14
N LYS A 164 -6.01 31.35 -13.89
CA LYS A 164 -6.75 32.22 -14.82
C LYS A 164 -6.10 33.60 -14.98
N ASN A 165 -5.57 34.17 -13.89
CA ASN A 165 -4.82 35.42 -13.96
C ASN A 165 -3.47 35.26 -14.67
N LYS A 166 -2.77 34.13 -14.50
CA LYS A 166 -1.55 33.84 -15.26
C LYS A 166 -1.82 33.69 -16.75
N GLU A 167 -2.91 33.06 -17.14
CA GLU A 167 -3.32 32.93 -18.56
C GLU A 167 -3.68 34.29 -19.16
N GLN A 168 -4.43 35.11 -18.42
CA GLN A 168 -4.76 36.48 -18.83
C GLN A 168 -3.52 37.37 -18.95
N ASN A 169 -2.54 37.20 -18.04
CA ASN A 169 -1.28 37.95 -18.08
C ASN A 169 -0.36 37.43 -19.18
N LYS A 170 -0.32 36.13 -19.46
CA LYS A 170 0.44 35.56 -20.57
C LYS A 170 -0.09 36.06 -21.91
N MET A 171 -1.41 36.14 -22.05
CA MET A 171 -2.05 36.80 -23.19
C MET A 171 -1.76 38.31 -23.26
N PHE A 172 -1.48 38.98 -22.14
CA PHE A 172 -1.17 40.42 -22.11
C PHE A 172 0.32 40.70 -22.40
N GLU A 173 1.22 39.83 -21.93
CA GLU A 173 2.67 39.87 -22.18
C GLU A 173 3.00 39.52 -23.64
N GLU A 174 2.30 38.55 -24.23
CA GLU A 174 2.42 38.23 -25.66
C GLU A 174 1.98 39.39 -26.57
N ASN A 175 1.19 40.34 -26.04
CA ASN A 175 0.72 41.52 -26.76
C ASN A 175 1.56 42.80 -26.51
N ASN A 176 2.47 42.82 -25.53
CA ASN A 176 3.28 44.00 -25.20
C ASN A 176 4.72 43.63 -24.84
N SER A 177 5.61 43.68 -25.83
CA SER A 177 7.04 43.45 -25.67
C SER A 177 7.77 44.68 -25.08
N THR A 178 7.70 44.87 -23.77
CA THR A 178 8.72 45.63 -23.01
C THR A 178 8.61 45.32 -21.52
N GLU A 179 9.71 44.88 -20.90
CA GLU A 179 9.83 44.68 -19.45
C GLU A 179 9.55 45.99 -18.71
N ASN A 180 8.50 46.04 -17.87
CA ASN A 180 8.25 47.18 -16.98
C ASN A 180 8.17 46.74 -15.52
N SER A 181 9.02 47.38 -14.69
CA SER A 181 9.21 47.20 -13.24
C SER A 181 7.96 47.50 -12.39
N GLU A 182 6.94 48.12 -12.99
CA GLU A 182 5.65 48.38 -12.35
C GLU A 182 4.83 47.10 -12.13
N THR A 183 5.02 46.08 -12.97
CA THR A 183 4.29 44.79 -12.90
C THR A 183 4.71 43.96 -11.69
N SER A 184 6.01 43.95 -11.36
CA SER A 184 6.54 43.27 -10.18
C SER A 184 6.19 44.00 -8.88
N SER A 185 6.16 45.34 -8.94
CA SER A 185 5.67 46.21 -7.86
C SER A 185 4.19 45.96 -7.54
N PHE A 186 3.32 45.89 -8.55
CA PHE A 186 1.89 45.62 -8.38
C PHE A 186 1.61 44.20 -7.86
N LEU A 187 2.33 43.18 -8.35
CA LEU A 187 2.24 41.80 -7.85
C LEU A 187 2.71 41.68 -6.39
N ASN A 188 3.77 42.39 -6.01
CA ASN A 188 4.24 42.45 -4.62
C ASN A 188 3.24 43.18 -3.72
N HIS A 189 2.64 44.27 -4.20
CA HIS A 189 1.60 44.99 -3.46
C HIS A 189 0.33 44.13 -3.28
N GLN A 190 -0.11 43.41 -4.30
CA GLN A 190 -1.23 42.47 -4.18
C GLN A 190 -0.93 41.32 -3.21
N LYS A 191 0.29 40.78 -3.24
CA LYS A 191 0.76 39.75 -2.31
C LYS A 191 0.79 40.26 -0.87
N GLN A 192 1.18 41.52 -0.66
CA GLN A 192 1.20 42.16 0.65
C GLN A 192 -0.22 42.38 1.21
N LEU A 193 -1.16 42.84 0.37
CA LEU A 193 -2.58 42.98 0.74
C LEU A 193 -3.24 41.63 1.04
N LEU A 194 -2.81 40.56 0.36
CA LEU A 194 -3.20 39.17 0.65
C LEU A 194 -2.67 38.70 2.00
N ASP A 195 -1.40 38.97 2.31
CA ASP A 195 -0.79 38.62 3.59
C ASP A 195 -1.42 39.40 4.76
N GLU A 196 -1.87 40.62 4.53
CA GLU A 196 -2.61 41.42 5.53
C GLU A 196 -4.03 40.90 5.77
N LYS A 197 -4.78 40.51 4.72
CA LYS A 197 -6.08 39.85 4.88
C LYS A 197 -5.97 38.49 5.60
N PHE A 198 -4.93 37.72 5.28
CA PHE A 198 -4.62 36.47 6.00
C PHE A 198 -4.22 36.70 7.47
N LYS A 199 -3.73 37.89 7.83
CA LYS A 199 -3.43 38.26 9.22
C LYS A 199 -4.68 38.73 9.97
N SER A 200 -5.60 39.46 9.33
CA SER A 200 -6.85 39.91 9.98
C SER A 200 -7.83 38.77 10.27
N GLU A 201 -7.87 37.72 9.43
CA GLU A 201 -8.66 36.52 9.71
C GLU A 201 -8.12 35.68 10.89
N LYS A 202 -6.87 35.90 11.32
CA LYS A 202 -6.29 35.24 12.51
C LYS A 202 -6.83 35.80 13.82
N THR A 203 -7.28 37.06 13.85
CA THR A 203 -7.57 37.78 15.10
C THR A 203 -9.00 37.63 15.58
N GLU A 204 -9.97 37.33 14.70
CA GLU A 204 -11.39 37.21 15.08
C GLU A 204 -11.82 35.77 15.42
N THR A 205 -11.09 34.75 14.96
CA THR A 205 -11.38 33.35 15.30
C THR A 205 -10.10 32.63 15.65
N GLY A 206 -9.78 32.52 16.94
CA GLY A 206 -8.60 31.83 17.47
C GLY A 206 -8.55 30.30 17.25
N LYS A 207 -8.88 29.80 16.05
CA LYS A 207 -8.83 28.38 15.68
C LYS A 207 -8.33 28.19 14.24
N SER A 208 -7.00 28.07 14.14
CA SER A 208 -6.21 27.32 13.15
C SER A 208 -6.90 26.97 11.82
N ILE A 209 -6.82 27.88 10.86
CA ILE A 209 -6.83 27.61 9.41
C ILE A 209 -5.58 26.77 9.11
N SER A 210 -5.69 25.70 8.30
CA SER A 210 -4.61 24.77 7.89
C SER A 210 -3.20 25.28 8.21
N THR A 211 -2.57 24.74 9.26
CA THR A 211 -1.33 25.31 9.81
C THR A 211 -0.24 25.37 8.76
N LYS A 212 0.23 26.58 8.41
CA LYS A 212 1.52 26.76 7.74
C LYS A 212 2.57 26.13 8.65
N PHE A 213 3.09 24.98 8.26
CA PHE A 213 4.20 24.34 8.94
C PHE A 213 5.40 24.24 8.00
N SER A 214 6.59 24.25 8.60
CA SER A 214 7.85 24.02 7.92
C SER A 214 8.49 22.78 8.55
N LEU A 215 8.76 21.77 7.73
CA LEU A 215 9.46 20.56 8.15
C LEU A 215 10.84 20.52 7.52
N SER A 216 11.81 19.96 8.24
CA SER A 216 13.15 19.70 7.72
C SER A 216 13.59 18.32 8.13
N ASN A 217 14.27 17.60 7.24
CA ASN A 217 14.94 16.33 7.52
C ASN A 217 16.47 16.42 7.34
N GLY A 218 17.03 17.63 7.48
CA GLY A 218 18.46 17.90 7.34
C GLY A 218 18.86 18.41 5.95
N HIS A 219 18.41 17.73 4.89
CA HIS A 219 18.70 18.12 3.50
C HIS A 219 17.53 18.81 2.83
N TYR A 220 16.30 18.41 3.16
CA TYR A 220 15.10 18.93 2.55
C TYR A 220 14.32 19.78 3.53
N LYS A 221 13.77 20.90 3.03
CA LYS A 221 12.84 21.76 3.76
C LYS A 221 11.53 21.85 3.01
N LEU A 222 10.44 21.39 3.62
CA LEU A 222 9.09 21.48 3.07
C LEU A 222 8.31 22.56 3.81
N GLU A 223 7.79 23.53 3.07
CA GLU A 223 6.79 24.49 3.53
C GLU A 223 5.42 24.05 2.99
N ASN A 224 4.48 23.73 3.89
CA ASN A 224 3.22 23.11 3.51
C ASN A 224 2.47 23.93 2.44
N HIS A 225 2.07 23.26 1.35
CA HIS A 225 1.42 23.85 0.17
C HIS A 225 2.08 25.14 -0.37
N ALA A 226 3.38 25.31 -0.16
CA ALA A 226 4.12 26.49 -0.61
C ALA A 226 5.33 26.12 -1.47
N SER A 227 6.41 25.62 -0.85
CA SER A 227 7.64 25.28 -1.57
C SER A 227 8.37 24.12 -0.91
N ILE A 228 9.20 23.44 -1.68
CA ILE A 228 10.16 22.47 -1.16
C ILE A 228 11.56 22.83 -1.63
N ARG A 229 12.54 22.72 -0.73
CA ARG A 229 13.93 23.03 -1.01
C ARG A 229 14.85 21.88 -0.66
N HIS A 230 15.92 21.73 -1.42
CA HIS A 230 17.03 20.83 -1.14
C HIS A 230 18.30 21.67 -0.95
N GLU A 231 18.86 21.68 0.26
CA GLU A 231 20.06 22.46 0.61
C GLU A 231 19.97 23.95 0.22
N GLY A 232 18.77 24.52 0.34
CA GLY A 232 18.48 25.92 0.00
C GLY A 232 17.97 26.16 -1.42
N HIS A 233 18.17 25.21 -2.35
CA HIS A 233 17.70 25.27 -3.73
C HIS A 233 16.21 24.94 -3.83
N ASP A 234 15.43 25.76 -4.56
CA ASP A 234 14.01 25.49 -4.82
C ASP A 234 13.88 24.27 -5.75
N ILE A 235 13.31 23.16 -5.25
CA ILE A 235 13.08 21.95 -6.04
C ILE A 235 11.61 21.77 -6.43
N GLY A 236 10.77 22.77 -6.14
CA GLY A 236 9.39 22.79 -6.56
C GLY A 236 8.51 23.72 -5.73
N ARG A 237 7.49 24.29 -6.38
CA ARG A 237 6.45 25.10 -5.76
C ARG A 237 5.10 24.44 -5.89
N PHE A 238 4.30 24.48 -4.83
CA PHE A 238 3.01 23.80 -4.81
C PHE A 238 2.13 24.26 -5.97
N ALA A 239 1.63 23.31 -6.74
CA ALA A 239 0.81 23.54 -7.91
C ALA A 239 -0.63 23.05 -7.68
N ARG A 240 -0.79 21.80 -7.25
CA ARG A 240 -2.10 21.15 -7.05
C ARG A 240 -1.99 19.87 -6.21
N MET A 241 -3.15 19.34 -5.83
CA MET A 241 -3.30 17.98 -5.29
C MET A 241 -3.84 17.04 -6.37
N GLU A 242 -3.37 15.79 -6.38
CA GLU A 242 -3.91 14.67 -7.15
C GLU A 242 -4.15 13.49 -6.19
N GLY A 243 -5.40 13.31 -5.74
CA GLY A 243 -5.70 12.36 -4.67
C GLY A 243 -4.99 12.77 -3.37
N ASN A 244 -4.13 11.89 -2.85
CA ASN A 244 -3.27 12.14 -1.69
C ASN A 244 -1.87 12.64 -2.06
N ARG A 245 -1.60 12.96 -3.33
CA ARG A 245 -0.30 13.45 -3.78
C ARG A 245 -0.32 14.96 -3.97
N ALA A 246 0.59 15.66 -3.30
CA ALA A 246 0.88 17.06 -3.54
C ALA A 246 1.92 17.21 -4.67
N ILE A 247 1.57 17.97 -5.70
CA ILE A 247 2.40 18.22 -6.89
C ILE A 247 3.09 19.57 -6.74
N TYR A 248 4.41 19.58 -6.79
CA TYR A 248 5.24 20.77 -6.76
C TYR A 248 6.00 20.94 -8.08
N ASN A 249 5.73 22.02 -8.80
CA ASN A 249 6.30 22.27 -10.13
C ASN A 249 7.11 23.57 -10.15
N ASN A 250 7.85 23.79 -11.24
CA ASN A 250 8.56 25.04 -11.52
C ASN A 250 9.53 25.43 -10.38
N GLY A 251 10.27 24.45 -9.85
CA GLY A 251 11.46 24.73 -9.06
C GLY A 251 12.56 25.39 -9.90
N GLU A 252 13.74 25.54 -9.31
CA GLU A 252 14.92 26.02 -10.02
C GLU A 252 15.18 25.25 -11.31
N HIS A 253 15.76 25.95 -12.28
CA HIS A 253 16.05 25.38 -13.59
C HIS A 253 17.05 24.22 -13.46
N CYS A 254 16.68 23.07 -14.00
CA CYS A 254 17.58 21.95 -14.18
C CYS A 254 18.26 22.04 -15.55
N TRP A 255 19.57 22.29 -15.53
CA TRP A 255 20.37 22.48 -16.74
C TRP A 255 20.47 21.23 -17.63
N ILE A 256 20.22 20.03 -17.10
CA ILE A 256 20.39 18.79 -17.86
C ILE A 256 19.16 18.50 -18.73
N ILE A 257 17.96 18.69 -18.19
CA ILE A 257 16.70 18.49 -18.92
C ILE A 257 16.11 19.79 -19.46
N HIS A 258 16.78 20.93 -19.23
CA HIS A 258 16.37 22.28 -19.59
C HIS A 258 14.94 22.65 -19.17
N ARG A 259 14.51 22.18 -17.99
CA ARG A 259 13.18 22.44 -17.42
C ARG A 259 13.28 22.69 -15.92
N GLY A 260 12.24 23.28 -15.32
CA GLY A 260 12.18 23.44 -13.86
C GLY A 260 12.11 22.09 -13.15
N LYS A 261 12.76 21.98 -11.99
CA LYS A 261 12.67 20.80 -11.11
C LYS A 261 11.22 20.58 -10.66
N ASN A 262 10.84 19.31 -10.52
CA ASN A 262 9.52 18.91 -10.04
C ASN A 262 9.65 17.98 -8.84
N THR A 263 8.71 18.08 -7.90
CA THR A 263 8.65 17.22 -6.72
C THR A 263 7.23 16.70 -6.49
N TYR A 264 7.13 15.43 -6.14
CA TYR A 264 5.87 14.73 -5.87
C TYR A 264 5.87 14.22 -4.42
N ILE A 265 4.98 14.73 -3.58
CA ILE A 265 4.90 14.33 -2.17
C ILE A 265 3.62 13.51 -1.95
N ASP A 266 3.76 12.23 -1.62
CA ASP A 266 2.64 11.39 -1.22
C ASP A 266 2.32 11.63 0.27
N GLU A 267 1.11 12.09 0.56
CA GLU A 267 0.64 12.34 1.92
C GLU A 267 -0.06 11.11 2.51
N TYR A 268 0.26 10.79 3.75
CA TYR A 268 -0.34 9.69 4.50
C TYR A 268 -0.84 10.17 5.86
N CYS A 269 -1.97 9.61 6.28
CA CYS A 269 -2.61 9.93 7.56
C CYS A 269 -1.71 9.56 8.74
N TRP A 270 -1.44 10.54 9.60
CA TRP A 270 -0.68 10.35 10.83
C TRP A 270 -1.10 11.33 11.94
N ASP A 271 -0.62 11.14 13.17
CA ASP A 271 -0.94 12.04 14.29
C ASP A 271 -0.02 13.25 14.43
N THR A 272 1.06 13.30 13.66
CA THR A 272 2.04 14.39 13.64
C THR A 272 2.53 14.67 12.23
N ASN A 273 2.98 15.90 11.98
CA ASN A 273 3.54 16.31 10.68
C ASN A 273 5.03 15.94 10.59
N VAL A 274 5.39 15.03 9.69
CA VAL A 274 6.77 14.54 9.50
C VAL A 274 7.06 14.38 8.00
N LEU A 275 8.09 15.08 7.50
CA LEU A 275 8.63 14.83 6.16
C LEU A 275 9.53 13.61 6.25
N GLN A 276 8.98 12.44 5.92
CA GLN A 276 9.63 11.16 6.17
C GLN A 276 10.90 11.00 5.33
N TYR A 277 10.77 11.14 4.01
CA TYR A 277 11.89 11.11 3.10
C TYR A 277 11.56 11.89 1.82
N VAL A 278 12.62 12.32 1.14
CA VAL A 278 12.58 12.84 -0.22
C VAL A 278 13.79 12.27 -0.94
N VAL A 279 13.57 11.72 -2.14
CA VAL A 279 14.62 11.14 -2.97
C VAL A 279 14.49 11.67 -4.39
N GLU A 280 15.63 11.91 -5.03
CA GLU A 280 15.68 12.14 -6.47
C GLU A 280 15.53 10.78 -7.17
N PHE A 281 14.35 10.50 -7.74
CA PHE A 281 14.07 9.19 -8.35
C PHE A 281 14.36 9.19 -9.86
N SER A 282 14.40 10.37 -10.45
CA SER A 282 14.79 10.63 -11.83
C SER A 282 15.47 11.99 -11.86
N MET A 283 16.24 12.26 -12.91
CA MET A 283 17.05 13.47 -13.01
C MET A 283 16.19 14.73 -12.86
N CYS A 284 16.44 15.50 -11.79
CA CYS A 284 15.68 16.69 -11.40
C CYS A 284 14.18 16.46 -11.11
N GLU A 285 13.80 15.22 -10.85
CA GLU A 285 12.48 14.83 -10.37
C GLU A 285 12.59 14.12 -9.02
N TYR A 286 11.86 14.67 -8.05
CA TYR A 286 11.92 14.21 -6.66
C TYR A 286 10.61 13.56 -6.26
N LYS A 287 10.68 12.52 -5.43
CA LYS A 287 9.53 11.90 -4.80
C LYS A 287 9.76 11.82 -3.30
N GLY A 288 8.73 12.10 -2.52
CA GLY A 288 8.81 12.02 -1.06
C GLY A 288 7.52 11.58 -0.41
N VAL A 289 7.60 11.39 0.89
CA VAL A 289 6.47 11.00 1.75
C VAL A 289 6.33 12.00 2.88
N LEU A 290 5.11 12.49 3.06
CA LEU A 290 4.71 13.34 4.18
C LEU A 290 3.69 12.59 5.04
N LEU A 291 3.99 12.42 6.31
CA LEU A 291 3.04 11.95 7.31
C LEU A 291 2.37 13.18 7.90
N THR A 292 1.05 13.26 7.87
CA THR A 292 0.32 14.45 8.34
C THR A 292 -1.11 14.12 8.77
N ASP A 293 -1.61 14.88 9.74
CA ASP A 293 -3.00 14.77 10.17
C ASP A 293 -3.98 15.26 9.11
N THR A 294 -3.58 16.18 8.22
CA THR A 294 -4.44 16.68 7.13
C THR A 294 -4.82 15.62 6.10
N ALA A 295 -4.04 14.54 6.03
CA ALA A 295 -4.32 13.39 5.18
C ALA A 295 -5.30 12.39 5.83
N CYS A 296 -5.64 12.56 7.11
CA CYS A 296 -6.55 11.67 7.82
C CYS A 296 -8.02 11.91 7.47
N ASN A 297 -8.70 10.84 7.07
CA ASN A 297 -10.14 10.79 6.91
C ASN A 297 -10.67 9.38 7.26
N LYS A 298 -12.00 9.21 7.33
CA LYS A 298 -12.60 7.91 7.67
C LYS A 298 -12.16 6.79 6.72
N GLU A 299 -12.15 7.06 5.42
CA GLU A 299 -11.76 6.09 4.39
C GLU A 299 -10.33 5.57 4.59
N THR A 300 -9.39 6.44 4.97
CA THR A 300 -8.01 6.02 5.25
C THR A 300 -7.90 5.08 6.45
N ILE A 301 -8.74 5.27 7.46
CA ILE A 301 -8.79 4.39 8.64
C ILE A 301 -9.45 3.06 8.27
N ASP A 302 -10.58 3.11 7.58
CA ASP A 302 -11.33 1.92 7.15
C ASP A 302 -10.47 1.02 6.24
N LYS A 303 -9.60 1.62 5.42
CA LYS A 303 -8.60 0.88 4.61
C LYS A 303 -7.66 0.07 5.51
N VAL A 304 -7.04 0.69 6.51
CA VAL A 304 -6.11 0.00 7.43
C VAL A 304 -6.81 -1.05 8.28
N GLU A 305 -8.09 -0.84 8.62
CA GLU A 305 -8.88 -1.86 9.30
C GLU A 305 -9.08 -3.13 8.45
N ASN A 306 -9.00 -3.07 7.13
CA ASN A 306 -9.22 -4.22 6.25
C ASN A 306 -7.96 -4.70 5.50
N MET A 307 -6.79 -4.14 5.81
CA MET A 307 -5.52 -4.50 5.16
C MET A 307 -5.03 -5.90 5.54
N SER A 308 -4.45 -6.59 4.56
CA SER A 308 -3.70 -7.82 4.79
C SER A 308 -2.41 -7.54 5.58
N PRO A 309 -1.78 -8.57 6.18
CA PRO A 309 -0.50 -8.40 6.84
C PRO A 309 0.60 -7.83 5.94
N GLU A 310 0.66 -8.23 4.68
CA GLU A 310 1.63 -7.74 3.71
C GLU A 310 1.44 -6.24 3.43
N GLU A 311 0.19 -5.79 3.35
CA GLU A 311 -0.16 -4.37 3.18
C GLU A 311 0.23 -3.56 4.42
N ILE A 312 -0.05 -4.07 5.63
CA ILE A 312 0.36 -3.44 6.89
C ILE A 312 1.89 -3.32 6.98
N ILE A 313 2.63 -4.38 6.62
CA ILE A 313 4.10 -4.36 6.62
C ILE A 313 4.62 -3.31 5.63
N SER A 314 4.00 -3.18 4.45
CA SER A 314 4.36 -2.15 3.49
C SER A 314 4.13 -0.74 4.06
N LEU A 315 3.00 -0.53 4.75
CA LEU A 315 2.67 0.74 5.38
C LEU A 315 3.64 1.11 6.52
N VAL A 316 4.04 0.13 7.34
CA VAL A 316 5.05 0.29 8.40
C VAL A 316 6.39 0.78 7.83
N LYS A 317 6.84 0.21 6.70
CA LYS A 317 8.06 0.66 6.00
C LYS A 317 7.94 2.10 5.53
N ILE A 318 6.77 2.50 5.00
CA ILE A 318 6.52 3.88 4.59
C ILE A 318 6.58 4.83 5.79
N TYR A 319 6.06 4.42 6.94
CA TYR A 319 6.04 5.24 8.16
C TYR A 319 7.38 5.23 8.92
N GLY A 320 8.33 4.37 8.51
CA GLY A 320 9.62 4.19 9.18
C GLY A 320 9.45 3.77 10.64
N ILE A 321 8.43 2.98 10.93
CA ILE A 321 8.23 2.37 12.26
C ILE A 321 9.04 1.07 12.26
N GLU A 322 9.99 0.96 13.18
CA GLU A 322 10.80 -0.26 13.38
C GLU A 322 10.04 -1.33 14.16
#